data_AF-A0A948ZZS4-F1
#
_entry.id   AF-A0A948ZZS4-F1
#
_cell.length_a   1.000
_cell.length_b   1.000
_cell.length_c   1.000
_cell.angle_alpha   90.00
_cell.angle_beta   90.00
_cell.angle_gamma   90.00
#
_symmetry.space_group_name_H-M   'P 1'
#
loop_
_entity.id
_entity.type
_entity.pdbx_description
1 polymer ?
#
loop_
_entity_poly.entity_id
_entity_poly.type
_entity_poly.pdbx_seq_one_letter_code
_entity_poly.pdbx_strand_id
1 'polypeptide(L)'
;MFFQKRILNINKEVGKMKILIRERISCWYELSFRKEKPAIILRIHRDFIANTEPIRQIAPIVKGFMKHFGFKRFNGSLAGNFGFDDSFVFNGIKGDFAEFAVNIPEVRKHTSKKCEYCNGSGRDRLLRDECFRCDGTGKEWFYDWKSVYAISASFTTIFHRMHFPDKETSSFSPQLMIVSTVTQNDMHGGSLGGQYSIELCDWMRSLYLRNNDRYEITEMVEAMKVAHRKMSGPFRFGQEHYIRARIENSNSWLNIDCPGDACGLHPGDGFGPQEGQGYEFACHNVDNPIQQITLLVGLAALHDKARREMKT
;
A
#
# COMPACT_ATOMS: atom_id res chain seq x y z
N MET A 1 -16.14 43.00 23.53
CA MET A 1 -14.67 42.95 23.38
C MET A 1 -13.99 41.62 23.79
N PHE A 2 -14.71 40.63 24.34
CA PHE A 2 -14.11 39.34 24.76
C PHE A 2 -14.10 38.24 23.68
N PHE A 3 -14.87 38.37 22.60
CA PHE A 3 -14.96 37.36 21.53
C PHE A 3 -13.90 37.49 20.42
N GLN A 4 -13.38 38.69 20.15
CA GLN A 4 -12.35 38.91 19.12
C GLN A 4 -10.94 38.44 19.55
N LYS A 5 -10.62 38.44 20.85
CA LYS A 5 -9.34 37.91 21.35
C LYS A 5 -9.24 36.39 21.26
N ARG A 6 -10.37 35.66 21.22
CA ARG A 6 -10.38 34.20 21.14
C ARG A 6 -10.12 33.68 19.72
N ILE A 7 -10.52 34.45 18.69
CA ILE A 7 -10.27 34.10 17.28
C ILE A 7 -8.82 34.41 16.87
N LEU A 8 -8.21 35.46 17.44
CA LEU A 8 -6.81 35.81 17.17
C LEU A 8 -5.79 34.86 17.83
N ASN A 9 -6.17 34.14 18.88
CA ASN A 9 -5.31 33.14 19.52
C ASN A 9 -5.40 31.73 18.90
N ILE A 10 -6.46 31.42 18.15
CA ILE A 10 -6.54 30.14 17.41
C ILE A 10 -5.53 30.13 16.24
N ASN A 11 -5.28 31.29 15.62
CA ASN A 11 -4.29 31.41 14.54
C ASN A 11 -2.82 31.42 15.01
N LYS A 12 -2.55 31.38 16.32
CA LYS A 12 -1.17 31.41 16.86
C LYS A 12 -0.58 30.03 17.15
N GLU A 13 -1.39 28.97 17.15
CA GLU A 13 -0.94 27.61 17.43
C GLU A 13 -1.33 26.57 16.36
N VAL A 14 -2.02 26.97 15.29
CA VAL A 14 -2.06 26.13 14.09
C VAL A 14 -0.71 26.29 13.39
N GLY A 15 0.25 25.47 13.79
CA GLY A 15 1.53 25.35 13.11
C GLY A 15 1.29 25.26 11.60
N LYS A 16 2.11 25.97 10.82
CA LYS A 16 2.02 25.97 9.35
C LYS A 16 2.05 24.52 8.87
N MET A 17 0.93 24.04 8.30
CA MET A 17 0.81 22.66 7.82
C MET A 17 1.88 22.44 6.75
N LYS A 18 2.81 21.52 7.03
CA LYS A 18 3.86 21.16 6.07
C LYS A 18 3.32 20.16 5.05
N ILE A 19 3.71 20.32 3.79
CA ILE A 19 3.29 19.41 2.71
C ILE A 19 4.51 18.73 2.09
N LEU A 20 4.49 17.40 2.04
CA LEU A 20 5.63 16.57 1.63
C LEU A 20 6.17 16.92 0.23
N ILE A 21 5.29 17.37 -0.66
CA ILE A 21 5.63 17.72 -2.04
C ILE A 21 6.53 18.96 -2.15
N ARG A 22 6.57 19.81 -1.12
CA ARG A 22 7.29 21.10 -1.13
C ARG A 22 8.30 21.25 0.00
N GLU A 23 8.22 20.41 1.01
CA GLU A 23 9.00 20.55 2.23
C GLU A 23 9.63 19.22 2.62
N ARG A 24 10.84 19.30 3.17
CA ARG A 24 11.48 18.17 3.82
C ARG A 24 10.83 17.98 5.19
N ILE A 25 10.26 16.80 5.43
CA ILE A 25 9.61 16.47 6.71
C ILE A 25 10.28 15.23 7.29
N SER A 26 10.53 15.25 8.60
CA SER A 26 11.11 14.10 9.32
C SER A 26 10.25 12.86 9.18
N CYS A 27 10.87 11.70 9.03
CA CYS A 27 10.18 10.44 8.85
C CYS A 27 9.40 10.02 10.10
N TRP A 28 8.12 9.70 9.93
CA TRP A 28 7.29 9.12 10.99
C TRP A 28 6.83 7.69 10.70
N TYR A 29 6.94 7.23 9.47
CA TYR A 29 6.84 5.80 9.16
C TYR A 29 7.58 5.41 7.89
N GLU A 30 7.84 4.11 7.78
CA GLU A 30 8.47 3.49 6.61
C GLU A 30 7.69 2.26 6.18
N LEU A 31 7.77 1.97 4.88
CA LEU A 31 7.27 0.73 4.29
C LEU A 31 8.44 -0.12 3.80
N SER A 32 8.31 -1.44 3.94
CA SER A 32 9.32 -2.39 3.48
C SER A 32 8.66 -3.70 3.06
N PHE A 33 9.26 -4.43 2.13
CA PHE A 33 8.74 -5.72 1.67
C PHE A 33 9.68 -6.87 2.05
N ARG A 34 9.14 -7.87 2.73
CA ARG A 34 9.84 -9.13 3.04
C ARG A 34 9.40 -10.22 2.07
N LYS A 35 10.34 -10.83 1.34
CA LYS A 35 10.05 -11.77 0.24
C LYS A 35 9.83 -13.21 0.70
N GLU A 36 10.63 -13.71 1.64
CA GLU A 36 10.68 -15.14 2.03
C GLU A 36 9.37 -15.58 2.70
N LYS A 37 8.86 -14.72 3.58
CA LYS A 37 7.51 -14.78 4.11
C LYS A 37 6.81 -13.48 3.69
N PRO A 38 6.17 -13.48 2.49
CA PRO A 38 5.58 -12.29 1.87
C PRO A 38 4.81 -11.45 2.88
N ALA A 39 5.33 -10.26 3.16
CA ALA A 39 4.71 -9.34 4.10
C ALA A 39 5.11 -7.89 3.77
N ILE A 40 4.17 -6.97 3.95
CA ILE A 40 4.48 -5.54 4.09
C ILE A 40 4.89 -5.34 5.54
N ILE A 41 6.03 -4.69 5.73
CA ILE A 41 6.54 -4.28 7.03
C ILE A 41 6.28 -2.78 7.16
N LEU A 42 5.39 -2.40 8.07
CA LEU A 42 5.16 -1.00 8.45
C LEU A 42 6.01 -0.72 9.68
N ARG A 43 6.92 0.25 9.58
CA ARG A 43 7.70 0.75 10.73
C ARG A 43 7.18 2.12 11.11
N ILE A 44 6.79 2.31 12.36
CA ILE A 44 6.27 3.59 12.85
C ILE A 44 7.24 4.14 13.89
N HIS A 45 7.65 5.40 13.70
CA HIS A 45 8.60 6.05 14.61
C HIS A 45 7.99 6.19 16.01
N ARG A 46 8.79 5.96 17.05
CA ARG A 46 8.34 5.95 18.44
C ARG A 46 7.69 7.28 18.86
N ASP A 47 8.19 8.41 18.33
CA ASP A 47 7.64 9.73 18.65
C ASP A 47 6.22 9.89 18.10
N PHE A 48 5.94 9.33 16.92
CA PHE A 48 4.59 9.34 16.39
C PHE A 48 3.66 8.55 17.32
N ILE A 49 4.10 7.35 17.75
CA ILE A 49 3.32 6.51 18.67
C ILE A 49 3.09 7.21 20.01
N ALA A 50 4.13 7.81 20.59
CA ALA A 50 4.06 8.51 21.88
C ALA A 50 3.10 9.72 21.85
N ASN A 51 2.92 10.34 20.68
CA ASN A 51 2.03 11.48 20.50
C ASN A 51 0.65 11.11 19.92
N THR A 52 0.38 9.83 19.66
CA THR A 52 -0.86 9.39 19.01
C THR A 52 -1.75 8.62 19.98
N GLU A 53 -2.97 9.12 20.20
CA GLU A 53 -3.97 8.37 20.95
C GLU A 53 -4.45 7.12 20.18
N PRO A 54 -4.70 5.99 20.86
CA PRO A 54 -5.29 4.81 20.26
C PRO A 54 -6.63 5.09 19.56
N ILE A 55 -6.84 4.47 18.41
CA ILE A 55 -8.10 4.59 17.68
C ILE A 55 -9.17 3.78 18.42
N ARG A 56 -10.20 4.45 18.93
CA ARG A 56 -11.23 3.79 19.74
C ARG A 56 -12.13 2.92 18.88
N GLN A 57 -12.56 1.77 19.38
CA GLN A 57 -13.52 0.90 18.68
C GLN A 57 -14.87 1.58 18.38
N ILE A 58 -15.21 2.62 19.14
CA ILE A 58 -16.43 3.40 18.93
C ILE A 58 -16.33 4.41 17.78
N ALA A 59 -15.14 4.63 17.21
CA ALA A 59 -14.95 5.57 16.11
C ALA A 59 -15.84 5.18 14.91
N PRO A 60 -16.48 6.16 14.24
CA PRO A 60 -17.42 5.87 13.15
C PRO A 60 -16.83 5.00 12.04
N ILE A 61 -15.59 5.26 11.61
CA ILE A 61 -14.89 4.47 10.59
C ILE A 61 -14.72 3.00 11.02
N VAL A 62 -14.36 2.77 12.29
CA VAL A 62 -14.18 1.41 12.84
C VAL A 62 -15.52 0.69 12.90
N LYS A 63 -16.56 1.34 13.45
CA LYS A 63 -17.91 0.76 13.50
C LYS A 63 -18.45 0.44 12.11
N GLY A 64 -18.23 1.34 11.14
CA GLY A 64 -18.60 1.16 9.75
C GLY A 64 -17.97 -0.09 9.15
N PHE A 65 -16.65 -0.23 9.27
CA PHE A 65 -15.91 -1.39 8.77
C PHE A 65 -16.28 -2.70 9.49
N MET A 66 -16.38 -2.69 10.82
CA MET A 66 -16.82 -3.86 11.60
C MET A 66 -18.18 -4.39 11.10
N LYS A 67 -19.15 -3.49 10.91
CA LYS A 67 -20.49 -3.85 10.44
C LYS A 67 -20.49 -4.29 8.97
N HIS A 68 -19.83 -3.52 8.10
CA HIS A 68 -19.90 -3.71 6.66
C HIS A 68 -19.18 -4.99 6.19
N PHE A 69 -18.01 -5.29 6.77
CA PHE A 69 -17.21 -6.46 6.38
C PHE A 69 -17.32 -7.63 7.37
N GLY A 70 -18.09 -7.45 8.46
CA GLY A 70 -18.30 -8.49 9.47
C GLY A 70 -17.03 -8.87 10.24
N PHE A 71 -16.10 -7.94 10.45
CA PHE A 71 -14.90 -8.17 11.25
C PHE A 71 -15.26 -8.50 12.70
N LYS A 72 -14.44 -9.32 13.36
CA LYS A 72 -14.72 -9.82 14.71
C LYS A 72 -14.16 -8.89 15.78
N ARG A 73 -13.01 -8.26 15.51
CA ARG A 73 -12.35 -7.35 16.45
C ARG A 73 -11.57 -6.25 15.73
N PHE A 74 -11.32 -5.17 16.46
CA PHE A 74 -10.40 -4.12 16.08
C PHE A 74 -9.49 -3.74 17.26
N ASN A 75 -8.19 -3.67 17.01
CA ASN A 75 -7.21 -3.12 17.93
C ASN A 75 -6.66 -1.80 17.39
N GLY A 76 -6.91 -0.70 18.08
CA GLY A 76 -6.45 0.63 17.67
C GLY A 76 -5.19 1.12 18.39
N SER A 77 -4.57 0.28 19.22
CA SER A 77 -3.32 0.62 19.92
C SER A 77 -2.10 0.28 19.07
N LEU A 78 -1.12 1.18 19.03
CA LEU A 78 0.17 0.95 18.38
C LEU A 78 1.21 0.33 19.34
N ALA A 79 0.81 -0.06 20.55
CA ALA A 79 1.68 -0.73 21.53
C ALA A 79 1.70 -2.27 21.39
N GLY A 80 0.92 -2.83 20.47
CA GLY A 80 0.80 -4.26 20.22
C GLY A 80 0.23 -4.50 18.82
N ASN A 81 -0.43 -5.65 18.58
CA ASN A 81 -1.10 -5.88 17.29
C ASN A 81 -2.09 -4.74 16.98
N PHE A 82 -2.25 -4.42 15.70
CA PHE A 82 -3.11 -3.33 15.25
C PHE A 82 -4.08 -3.82 14.17
N GLY A 83 -5.18 -3.09 14.00
CA GLY A 83 -6.11 -3.25 12.89
C GLY A 83 -7.24 -4.23 13.15
N PHE A 84 -7.94 -4.56 12.08
CA PHE A 84 -9.06 -5.49 12.06
C PHE A 84 -8.56 -6.92 12.02
N ASP A 85 -9.17 -7.78 12.84
CA ASP A 85 -8.87 -9.21 12.92
C ASP A 85 -7.35 -9.52 13.03
N ASP A 86 -6.60 -8.66 13.73
CA ASP A 86 -5.14 -8.68 13.92
C ASP A 86 -4.33 -8.75 12.62
N SER A 87 -4.77 -8.03 11.58
CA SER A 87 -4.06 -8.02 10.30
C SER A 87 -2.66 -7.39 10.36
N PHE A 88 -2.36 -6.59 11.39
CA PHE A 88 -1.02 -6.04 11.64
C PHE A 88 -0.44 -6.70 12.90
N VAL A 89 0.57 -7.55 12.70
CA VAL A 89 1.22 -8.28 13.79
C VAL A 89 2.43 -7.50 14.28
N PHE A 90 2.43 -7.12 15.55
CA PHE A 90 3.57 -6.43 16.15
C PHE A 90 4.80 -7.35 16.19
N ASN A 91 5.93 -6.85 15.72
CA ASN A 91 7.19 -7.60 15.57
C ASN A 91 8.33 -7.01 16.42
N GLY A 92 7.99 -6.22 17.43
CA GLY A 92 8.95 -5.59 18.34
C GLY A 92 9.40 -4.19 17.91
N ILE A 93 10.37 -3.66 18.66
CA ILE A 93 11.00 -2.36 18.42
C ILE A 93 12.40 -2.60 17.84
N LYS A 94 12.74 -1.88 16.77
CA LYS A 94 14.07 -1.88 16.14
C LYS A 94 14.55 -0.45 15.98
N GLY A 95 15.61 -0.09 16.71
CA GLY A 95 16.03 1.31 16.80
C GLY A 95 14.90 2.18 17.34
N ASP A 96 14.58 3.27 16.64
CA ASP A 96 13.51 4.20 17.02
C ASP A 96 12.14 3.85 16.42
N PHE A 97 11.98 2.66 15.84
CA PHE A 97 10.75 2.25 15.17
C PHE A 97 10.09 1.02 15.81
N ALA A 98 8.77 1.08 15.98
CA ALA A 98 7.93 -0.09 16.19
C ALA A 98 7.64 -0.76 14.84
N GLU A 99 7.86 -2.07 14.74
CA GLU A 99 7.69 -2.81 13.49
C GLU A 99 6.41 -3.65 13.53
N PHE A 100 5.62 -3.55 12.45
CA PHE A 100 4.39 -4.32 12.24
C PHE A 100 4.50 -5.12 10.95
N ALA A 101 4.26 -6.42 11.01
CA ALA A 101 4.21 -7.29 9.85
C ALA A 101 2.76 -7.51 9.41
N VAL A 102 2.48 -7.18 8.16
CA VAL A 102 1.21 -7.45 7.47
C VAL A 102 1.47 -8.58 6.49
N ASN A 103 1.16 -9.81 6.90
CA ASN A 103 1.42 -10.99 6.06
C ASN A 103 0.48 -10.97 4.85
N ILE A 104 1.03 -11.23 3.65
CA ILE A 104 0.24 -11.37 2.43
C ILE A 104 -0.45 -12.75 2.45
N PRO A 105 -1.79 -12.80 2.50
CA PRO A 105 -2.53 -14.05 2.65
C PRO A 105 -2.65 -14.80 1.32
N GLU A 106 -2.95 -16.10 1.39
CA GLU A 106 -3.55 -16.81 0.26
C GLU A 106 -5.05 -16.51 0.24
N VAL A 107 -5.49 -15.80 -0.79
CA VAL A 107 -6.89 -15.36 -0.90
C VAL A 107 -7.66 -16.39 -1.69
N ARG A 108 -7.11 -16.80 -2.82
CA ARG A 108 -7.66 -17.88 -3.63
C ARG A 108 -7.38 -19.22 -2.96
N LYS A 109 -8.44 -19.90 -2.53
CA LYS A 109 -8.37 -21.19 -1.82
C LYS A 109 -9.11 -22.26 -2.60
N HIS A 110 -8.49 -23.43 -2.75
CA HIS A 110 -9.13 -24.60 -3.35
C HIS A 110 -10.14 -25.21 -2.38
N THR A 111 -11.26 -25.66 -2.93
CA THR A 111 -12.22 -26.48 -2.19
C THR A 111 -11.85 -27.97 -2.35
N SER A 112 -12.58 -28.84 -1.66
CA SER A 112 -12.53 -30.28 -1.89
C SER A 112 -13.35 -30.74 -3.12
N LYS A 113 -14.16 -29.85 -3.70
CA LYS A 113 -15.04 -30.18 -4.83
C LYS A 113 -14.25 -30.24 -6.14
N LYS A 114 -14.61 -31.19 -6.99
CA LYS A 114 -14.06 -31.31 -8.34
C LYS A 114 -14.52 -30.11 -9.17
N CYS A 115 -13.63 -29.59 -10.00
CA CYS A 115 -13.99 -28.57 -10.97
C CYS A 115 -15.04 -29.11 -11.94
N GLU A 116 -16.22 -28.48 -11.99
CA GLU A 116 -17.33 -28.87 -12.85
C GLU A 116 -16.98 -28.86 -14.34
N TYR A 117 -16.08 -27.97 -14.76
CA TYR A 117 -15.71 -27.85 -16.17
C TYR A 117 -14.87 -29.02 -16.68
N CYS A 118 -13.87 -29.46 -15.90
CA CYS A 118 -13.00 -30.57 -16.28
C CYS A 118 -13.36 -31.90 -15.61
N ASN A 119 -14.43 -31.94 -14.80
CA ASN A 119 -14.79 -33.07 -13.93
C ASN A 119 -13.63 -33.58 -13.07
N GLY A 120 -12.73 -32.67 -12.66
CA GLY A 120 -11.58 -32.99 -11.82
C GLY A 120 -10.34 -33.52 -12.54
N SER A 121 -10.32 -33.57 -13.87
CA SER A 121 -9.14 -34.00 -14.62
C SER A 121 -7.99 -32.99 -14.59
N GLY A 122 -8.29 -31.72 -14.29
CA GLY A 122 -7.34 -30.61 -14.42
C GLY A 122 -7.06 -30.20 -15.86
N ARG A 123 -7.67 -30.85 -16.86
CA ARG A 123 -7.41 -30.59 -18.29
C ARG A 123 -8.65 -30.12 -19.03
N ASP A 124 -8.45 -29.16 -19.92
CA ASP A 124 -9.47 -28.71 -20.88
C ASP A 124 -9.73 -29.83 -21.90
N ARG A 125 -11.02 -30.16 -22.12
CA ARG A 125 -11.40 -31.26 -23.01
C ARG A 125 -11.16 -30.95 -24.49
N LEU A 126 -11.20 -29.67 -24.86
CA LEU A 126 -11.09 -29.22 -26.25
C LEU A 126 -9.63 -28.89 -26.61
N LEU A 127 -8.95 -28.17 -25.73
CA LEU A 127 -7.58 -27.71 -25.97
C LEU A 127 -6.50 -28.72 -25.54
N ARG A 128 -6.87 -29.74 -24.75
CA ARG A 128 -5.95 -30.71 -24.09
C ARG A 128 -4.88 -30.07 -23.20
N ASP A 129 -5.05 -28.79 -22.89
CA ASP A 129 -4.17 -28.00 -22.02
C ASP A 129 -4.72 -27.97 -20.58
N GLU A 130 -4.06 -27.25 -19.68
CA GLU A 130 -4.56 -27.00 -18.33
C GLU A 130 -5.95 -26.37 -18.35
N CYS A 131 -6.86 -26.88 -17.52
CA CYS A 131 -8.23 -26.38 -17.46
C CYS A 131 -8.24 -24.95 -16.91
N PHE A 132 -8.66 -23.98 -17.75
CA PHE A 132 -8.69 -22.56 -17.39
C PHE A 132 -9.58 -22.23 -16.18
N ARG A 133 -10.54 -23.09 -15.82
CA ARG A 133 -11.43 -22.86 -14.68
C ARG A 133 -10.75 -23.19 -13.34
N CYS A 134 -9.86 -24.19 -13.33
CA CYS A 134 -9.21 -24.66 -12.11
C CYS A 134 -7.68 -24.54 -12.12
N ASP A 135 -7.11 -24.00 -13.19
CA ASP A 135 -5.67 -23.86 -13.41
C ASP A 135 -4.93 -25.18 -13.18
N GLY A 136 -5.33 -26.21 -13.93
CA GLY A 136 -4.66 -27.51 -13.85
C GLY A 136 -5.01 -28.34 -12.61
N THR A 137 -5.56 -27.74 -11.55
CA THR A 137 -5.69 -28.43 -10.24
C THR A 137 -6.81 -29.46 -10.17
N GLY A 138 -7.78 -29.40 -11.08
CA GLY A 138 -8.99 -30.24 -11.04
C GLY A 138 -9.96 -29.89 -9.91
N LYS A 139 -9.72 -28.81 -9.14
CA LYS A 139 -10.55 -28.43 -7.99
C LYS A 139 -11.20 -27.06 -8.19
N GLU A 140 -12.41 -26.90 -7.67
CA GLU A 140 -13.00 -25.57 -7.56
C GLU A 140 -12.20 -24.72 -6.57
N TRP A 141 -12.38 -23.41 -6.65
CA TRP A 141 -11.74 -22.46 -5.74
C TRP A 141 -12.69 -21.30 -5.45
N PHE A 142 -12.43 -20.60 -4.36
CA PHE A 142 -13.12 -19.36 -3.98
C PHE A 142 -12.09 -18.35 -3.47
N TYR A 143 -12.51 -17.09 -3.33
CA TYR A 143 -11.68 -16.03 -2.73
C TYR A 143 -12.11 -15.77 -1.28
N ASP A 144 -11.17 -15.84 -0.34
CA ASP A 144 -11.33 -15.40 1.05
C ASP A 144 -11.17 -13.87 1.15
N TRP A 145 -12.16 -13.16 0.63
CA TRP A 145 -12.19 -11.70 0.61
C TRP A 145 -12.10 -11.07 2.00
N LYS A 146 -12.62 -11.73 3.03
CA LYS A 146 -12.64 -11.19 4.40
C LYS A 146 -11.23 -10.90 4.90
N SER A 147 -10.31 -11.83 4.68
CA SER A 147 -8.91 -11.68 5.12
C SER A 147 -8.21 -10.46 4.49
N VAL A 148 -8.43 -10.20 3.20
CA VAL A 148 -7.81 -9.06 2.51
C VAL A 148 -8.53 -7.73 2.76
N TYR A 149 -9.84 -7.76 2.98
CA TYR A 149 -10.56 -6.57 3.45
C TYR A 149 -10.10 -6.14 4.84
N ALA A 150 -9.78 -7.07 5.74
CA ALA A 150 -9.24 -6.73 7.06
C ALA A 150 -7.89 -6.01 6.95
N ILE A 151 -7.01 -6.47 6.05
CA ILE A 151 -5.74 -5.81 5.75
C ILE A 151 -5.97 -4.41 5.16
N SER A 152 -6.78 -4.31 4.10
CA SER A 152 -7.09 -3.06 3.41
C SER A 152 -7.71 -2.02 4.36
N ALA A 153 -8.73 -2.40 5.14
CA ALA A 153 -9.39 -1.52 6.10
C ALA A 153 -8.44 -1.04 7.20
N SER A 154 -7.49 -1.88 7.61
CA SER A 154 -6.47 -1.52 8.59
C SER A 154 -5.46 -0.53 8.03
N PHE A 155 -5.01 -0.71 6.78
CA PHE A 155 -4.21 0.29 6.08
C PHE A 155 -4.96 1.62 5.98
N THR A 156 -6.23 1.61 5.56
CA THR A 156 -7.06 2.81 5.46
C THR A 156 -7.16 3.54 6.79
N THR A 157 -7.35 2.80 7.88
CA THR A 157 -7.45 3.38 9.22
C THR A 157 -6.12 3.98 9.70
N ILE A 158 -5.00 3.27 9.54
CA ILE A 158 -3.70 3.76 10.01
C ILE A 158 -3.14 4.88 9.14
N PHE A 159 -3.28 4.79 7.82
CA PHE A 159 -2.81 5.82 6.91
C PHE A 159 -3.60 7.11 7.06
N HIS A 160 -4.91 7.04 7.28
CA HIS A 160 -5.69 8.23 7.63
C HIS A 160 -5.16 8.91 8.90
N ARG A 161 -4.78 8.12 9.92
CA ARG A 161 -4.18 8.64 11.16
C ARG A 161 -2.79 9.21 10.96
N MET A 162 -1.98 8.61 10.09
CA MET A 162 -0.60 9.03 9.82
C MET A 162 -0.48 10.15 8.80
N HIS A 163 -1.57 10.55 8.12
CA HIS A 163 -1.51 11.56 7.07
C HIS A 163 -1.12 12.95 7.59
N PHE A 164 -1.57 13.30 8.81
CA PHE A 164 -1.26 14.57 9.46
C PHE A 164 -0.72 14.32 10.88
N PRO A 165 0.60 14.12 11.05
CA PRO A 165 1.16 13.97 12.39
C PRO A 165 1.01 15.28 13.18
N ASP A 166 0.55 15.19 14.43
CA ASP A 166 0.36 16.35 15.30
C ASP A 166 1.69 17.03 15.67
N LYS A 167 2.79 16.27 15.64
CA LYS A 167 4.14 16.74 15.94
C LYS A 167 5.15 16.11 15.00
N GLU A 168 6.20 16.85 14.70
CA GLU A 168 7.37 16.31 14.00
C GLU A 168 8.07 15.27 14.89
N THR A 169 8.66 14.27 14.23
CA THR A 169 9.46 13.25 14.91
C THR A 169 10.91 13.70 15.02
N SER A 170 11.66 13.10 15.92
CA SER A 170 13.10 13.28 16.07
C SER A 170 13.92 12.59 14.96
N SER A 171 13.28 12.06 13.91
CA SER A 171 13.98 11.35 12.85
C SER A 171 14.80 12.32 12.00
N PHE A 172 16.08 11.99 11.80
CA PHE A 172 16.96 12.71 10.87
C PHE A 172 16.73 12.32 9.41
N SER A 173 16.07 11.17 9.17
CA SER A 173 15.75 10.72 7.82
C SER A 173 14.48 11.42 7.32
N PRO A 174 14.45 11.85 6.04
CA PRO A 174 13.24 12.44 5.47
C PRO A 174 12.14 11.38 5.28
N GLN A 175 10.87 11.77 5.42
CA GLN A 175 9.74 10.96 4.96
C GLN A 175 9.80 10.87 3.44
N LEU A 176 9.83 9.66 2.86
CA LEU A 176 9.96 9.50 1.39
C LEU A 176 8.61 9.49 0.66
N MET A 177 7.56 9.03 1.34
CA MET A 177 6.22 8.96 0.77
C MET A 177 5.15 9.03 1.86
N ILE A 178 4.00 9.58 1.52
CA ILE A 178 2.75 9.43 2.27
C ILE A 178 1.82 8.58 1.41
N VAL A 179 1.16 7.60 2.00
CA VAL A 179 0.19 6.73 1.34
C VAL A 179 -1.17 6.97 1.97
N SER A 180 -2.20 6.97 1.14
CA SER A 180 -3.61 7.02 1.50
C SER A 180 -4.33 5.89 0.80
N THR A 181 -5.22 5.19 1.51
CA THR A 181 -6.04 4.13 0.94
C THR A 181 -7.50 4.34 1.24
N VAL A 182 -8.36 3.77 0.41
CA VAL A 182 -9.79 3.64 0.64
C VAL A 182 -10.15 2.15 0.62
N THR A 183 -11.10 1.77 1.47
CA THR A 183 -11.61 0.40 1.51
C THR A 183 -13.13 0.44 1.45
N GLN A 184 -13.70 -0.08 0.37
CA GLN A 184 -15.14 -0.24 0.17
C GLN A 184 -15.42 -1.54 -0.63
N ASN A 185 -16.68 -1.95 -0.68
CA ASN A 185 -17.12 -2.92 -1.68
C ASN A 185 -17.28 -2.23 -3.04
N ASP A 186 -17.30 -3.02 -4.11
CA ASP A 186 -17.59 -2.60 -5.49
C ASP A 186 -16.48 -1.78 -6.18
N MET A 187 -16.80 -1.18 -7.33
CA MET A 187 -15.85 -0.43 -8.16
C MET A 187 -15.15 0.66 -7.34
N HIS A 188 -13.83 0.80 -7.54
CA HIS A 188 -12.96 1.66 -6.74
C HIS A 188 -12.85 1.31 -5.24
N GLY A 189 -13.32 0.14 -4.82
CA GLY A 189 -13.28 -0.33 -3.44
C GLY A 189 -11.87 -0.53 -2.85
N GLY A 190 -10.83 -0.44 -3.67
CA GLY A 190 -9.42 -0.57 -3.29
C GLY A 190 -8.57 0.66 -3.56
N SER A 191 -9.12 1.87 -3.72
CA SER A 191 -8.34 3.05 -4.15
C SER A 191 -7.08 3.27 -3.30
N LEU A 192 -6.02 3.75 -3.97
CA LEU A 192 -4.70 3.99 -3.41
C LEU A 192 -4.16 5.31 -3.99
N GLY A 193 -3.60 6.15 -3.16
CA GLY A 193 -2.99 7.41 -3.58
C GLY A 193 -2.00 7.90 -2.54
N GLY A 194 -1.50 9.11 -2.71
CA GLY A 194 -0.55 9.67 -1.76
C GLY A 194 0.36 10.71 -2.37
N GLN A 195 1.51 10.88 -1.74
CA GLN A 195 2.52 11.87 -2.10
C GLN A 195 3.90 11.21 -2.10
N TYR A 196 4.72 11.53 -3.09
CA TYR A 196 6.16 11.28 -3.06
C TYR A 196 6.88 12.55 -2.63
N SER A 197 7.93 12.40 -1.82
CA SER A 197 8.73 13.52 -1.35
C SER A 197 9.71 14.01 -2.43
N ILE A 198 10.25 15.20 -2.21
CA ILE A 198 11.29 15.79 -3.06
C ILE A 198 12.47 14.81 -3.18
N GLU A 199 12.92 14.24 -2.06
CA GLU A 199 14.09 13.35 -2.05
C GLU A 199 13.85 12.06 -2.81
N LEU A 200 12.65 11.47 -2.72
CA LEU A 200 12.31 10.29 -3.49
C LEU A 200 12.25 10.60 -4.99
N CYS A 201 11.67 11.74 -5.37
CA CYS A 201 11.65 12.20 -6.75
C CYS A 201 13.06 12.46 -7.29
N ASP A 202 13.91 13.17 -6.55
CA ASP A 202 15.30 13.40 -6.93
C ASP A 202 16.08 12.09 -7.16
N TRP A 203 15.88 11.10 -6.30
CA TRP A 203 16.47 9.78 -6.49
C TRP A 203 15.91 9.08 -7.73
N MET A 204 14.60 9.09 -7.96
CA MET A 204 13.97 8.50 -9.16
C MET A 204 14.47 9.16 -10.45
N ARG A 205 14.55 10.49 -10.50
CA ARG A 205 15.17 11.23 -11.60
C ARG A 205 16.61 10.80 -11.86
N SER A 206 17.40 10.60 -10.80
CA SER A 206 18.78 10.13 -10.95
C SER A 206 18.85 8.73 -11.59
N LEU A 207 17.87 7.85 -11.34
CA LEU A 207 17.79 6.55 -12.00
C LEU A 207 17.45 6.71 -13.48
N TYR A 208 16.48 7.56 -13.81
CA TYR A 208 16.12 7.82 -15.21
C TYR A 208 17.32 8.33 -16.02
N LEU A 209 17.99 9.38 -15.52
CA LEU A 209 19.11 10.02 -16.21
C LEU A 209 20.31 9.09 -16.42
N ARG A 210 20.55 8.14 -15.50
CA ARG A 210 21.66 7.17 -15.61
C ARG A 210 21.40 6.03 -16.59
N ASN A 211 20.15 5.82 -17.01
CA ASN A 211 19.75 4.65 -17.80
C ASN A 211 19.29 4.99 -19.23
N ASN A 212 19.64 6.18 -19.75
CA ASN A 212 19.43 6.58 -21.16
C ASN A 212 17.99 6.34 -21.68
N ASP A 213 17.02 6.90 -20.96
CA ASP A 213 15.59 6.92 -21.25
C ASP A 213 14.80 5.62 -20.95
N ARG A 214 13.82 5.78 -20.04
CA ARG A 214 12.94 4.77 -19.42
C ARG A 214 13.67 3.76 -18.53
N TYR A 215 13.36 3.81 -17.23
CA TYR A 215 13.91 2.89 -16.23
C TYR A 215 12.81 2.06 -15.58
N GLU A 216 12.92 0.73 -15.68
CA GLU A 216 12.05 -0.20 -14.95
C GLU A 216 12.62 -0.53 -13.57
N ILE A 217 11.82 -0.34 -12.53
CA ILE A 217 12.21 -0.64 -11.15
C ILE A 217 11.90 -2.11 -10.87
N THR A 218 12.84 -2.99 -11.24
CA THR A 218 12.64 -4.45 -11.20
C THR A 218 12.31 -4.98 -9.80
N GLU A 219 12.85 -4.37 -8.73
CA GLU A 219 12.51 -4.75 -7.36
C GLU A 219 11.02 -4.57 -7.03
N MET A 220 10.38 -3.52 -7.56
CA MET A 220 8.93 -3.33 -7.42
C MET A 220 8.17 -4.40 -8.20
N VAL A 221 8.52 -4.62 -9.46
CA VAL A 221 7.87 -5.59 -10.34
C VAL A 221 7.90 -6.98 -9.71
N GLU A 222 9.05 -7.42 -9.22
CA GLU A 222 9.18 -8.74 -8.61
C GLU A 222 8.45 -8.86 -7.27
N ALA A 223 8.45 -7.80 -6.45
CA ALA A 223 7.67 -7.78 -5.21
C ALA A 223 6.16 -7.90 -5.49
N MET A 224 5.65 -7.11 -6.44
CA MET A 224 4.25 -7.16 -6.87
C MET A 224 3.89 -8.53 -7.44
N LYS A 225 4.74 -9.14 -8.26
CA LYS A 225 4.53 -10.50 -8.77
C LYS A 225 4.45 -11.55 -7.68
N VAL A 226 5.29 -11.43 -6.63
CA VAL A 226 5.26 -12.35 -5.48
C VAL A 226 3.94 -12.20 -4.73
N ALA A 227 3.53 -10.97 -4.40
CA ALA A 227 2.31 -10.71 -3.66
C ALA A 227 1.06 -11.13 -4.45
N HIS A 228 0.95 -10.74 -5.72
CA HIS A 228 -0.17 -11.11 -6.56
C HIS A 228 -0.28 -12.62 -6.73
N ARG A 229 0.84 -13.33 -6.98
CA ARG A 229 0.81 -14.80 -7.08
C ARG A 229 0.37 -15.47 -5.78
N LYS A 230 0.83 -14.96 -4.65
CA LYS A 230 0.44 -15.48 -3.33
C LYS A 230 -1.07 -15.33 -3.09
N MET A 231 -1.65 -14.19 -3.46
CA MET A 231 -3.06 -13.91 -3.24
C MET A 231 -3.98 -14.59 -4.27
N SER A 232 -3.66 -14.48 -5.55
CA SER A 232 -4.54 -14.82 -6.68
C SER A 232 -4.21 -16.16 -7.36
N GLY A 233 -3.09 -16.80 -6.99
CA GLY A 233 -2.56 -17.96 -7.68
C GLY A 233 -1.68 -17.58 -8.89
N PRO A 234 -1.31 -18.56 -9.73
CA PRO A 234 -0.41 -18.33 -10.86
C PRO A 234 -0.99 -17.34 -11.89
N PHE A 235 -0.11 -16.63 -12.60
CA PHE A 235 -0.50 -15.78 -13.73
C PHE A 235 -0.98 -16.64 -14.90
N ARG A 236 -1.96 -16.14 -15.64
CA ARG A 236 -2.44 -16.75 -16.89
C ARG A 236 -2.03 -15.91 -18.09
N PHE A 237 -1.75 -16.53 -19.23
CA PHE A 237 -1.69 -15.86 -20.55
C PHE A 237 -1.05 -14.45 -20.55
N GLY A 238 0.23 -14.34 -20.16
CA GLY A 238 0.93 -13.05 -20.17
C GLY A 238 0.41 -12.01 -19.16
N GLN A 239 -0.46 -12.38 -18.21
CA GLN A 239 -0.90 -11.50 -17.12
C GLN A 239 0.26 -10.89 -16.34
N GLU A 240 1.38 -11.61 -16.24
CA GLU A 240 2.60 -11.09 -15.63
C GLU A 240 3.17 -9.86 -16.34
N HIS A 241 2.90 -9.69 -17.64
CA HIS A 241 3.30 -8.51 -18.41
C HIS A 241 2.48 -7.27 -18.07
N TYR A 242 1.38 -7.41 -17.33
CA TYR A 242 0.59 -6.29 -16.81
C TYR A 242 1.11 -5.81 -15.44
N ILE A 243 2.16 -6.44 -14.88
CA ILE A 243 2.86 -5.90 -13.72
C ILE A 243 4.09 -5.15 -14.21
N ARG A 244 4.07 -3.82 -14.05
CA ARG A 244 5.15 -2.93 -14.48
C ARG A 244 5.34 -1.83 -13.44
N ALA A 245 6.56 -1.31 -13.33
CA ALA A 245 6.85 -0.12 -12.54
C ALA A 245 7.98 0.64 -13.25
N ARG A 246 7.67 1.78 -13.85
CA ARG A 246 8.58 2.49 -14.75
C ARG A 246 8.61 3.97 -14.48
N ILE A 247 9.81 4.54 -14.52
CA ILE A 247 10.04 5.97 -14.54
C ILE A 247 10.03 6.39 -16.02
N GLU A 248 9.01 7.12 -16.41
CA GLU A 248 8.70 7.42 -17.82
C GLU A 248 9.45 8.64 -18.36
N ASN A 249 9.90 9.55 -17.49
CA ASN A 249 10.62 10.75 -17.91
C ASN A 249 11.58 11.29 -16.82
N SER A 250 12.36 12.30 -17.20
CA SER A 250 13.34 12.98 -16.34
C SER A 250 12.74 13.72 -15.15
N ASN A 251 11.42 13.92 -15.11
CA ASN A 251 10.74 14.56 -13.99
C ASN A 251 10.31 13.56 -12.91
N SER A 252 10.75 12.30 -13.00
CA SER A 252 10.42 11.24 -12.03
C SER A 252 9.00 10.69 -12.16
N TRP A 253 8.37 10.80 -13.34
CA TRP A 253 7.03 10.25 -13.58
C TRP A 253 7.03 8.74 -13.40
N LEU A 254 6.61 8.25 -12.24
CA LEU A 254 6.46 6.82 -11.96
C LEU A 254 5.06 6.34 -12.34
N ASN A 255 4.98 5.42 -13.31
CA ASN A 255 3.80 4.63 -13.62
C ASN A 255 3.95 3.21 -13.08
N ILE A 256 2.90 2.68 -12.47
CA ILE A 256 2.87 1.33 -11.89
C ILE A 256 1.62 0.62 -12.39
N ASP A 257 1.77 -0.53 -13.02
CA ASP A 257 0.65 -1.33 -13.51
C ASP A 257 0.47 -2.61 -12.66
N CYS A 258 -0.78 -3.03 -12.52
CA CYS A 258 -1.20 -4.24 -11.83
C CYS A 258 -2.24 -5.01 -12.68
N PRO A 259 -2.45 -6.32 -12.47
CA PRO A 259 -3.50 -7.05 -13.19
C PRO A 259 -4.90 -6.47 -12.88
N GLY A 260 -5.62 -6.12 -13.94
CA GLY A 260 -6.93 -5.47 -13.88
C GLY A 260 -7.24 -4.74 -15.19
N ASP A 261 -8.32 -3.96 -15.22
CA ASP A 261 -8.66 -3.11 -16.36
C ASP A 261 -7.94 -1.76 -16.24
N ALA A 262 -6.74 -1.66 -16.82
CA ALA A 262 -5.87 -0.50 -16.64
C ALA A 262 -5.65 -0.14 -15.15
N CYS A 263 -5.46 -1.17 -14.31
CA CYS A 263 -5.19 -1.03 -12.88
C CYS A 263 -3.77 -0.49 -12.67
N GLY A 264 -3.63 0.62 -11.95
CA GLY A 264 -2.30 1.14 -11.67
C GLY A 264 -2.25 2.39 -10.82
N LEU A 265 -1.04 2.93 -10.69
CA LEU A 265 -0.73 4.24 -10.11
C LEU A 265 -0.05 5.13 -11.15
N HIS A 266 -0.40 6.42 -11.11
CA HIS A 266 0.15 7.45 -11.96
C HIS A 266 0.23 8.79 -11.20
N PRO A 267 0.96 9.80 -11.71
CA PRO A 267 0.88 11.17 -11.18
C PRO A 267 -0.56 11.71 -11.23
N GLY A 268 -1.02 12.30 -10.13
CA GLY A 268 -2.43 12.66 -9.92
C GLY A 268 -2.89 13.88 -10.71
N ASP A 269 -1.99 14.81 -11.05
CA ASP A 269 -2.33 16.10 -11.65
C ASP A 269 -2.34 16.10 -13.19
N GLY A 270 -1.97 15.01 -13.85
CA GLY A 270 -1.99 14.86 -15.33
C GLY A 270 -1.01 15.75 -16.10
N PHE A 271 -0.57 16.87 -15.51
CA PHE A 271 0.48 17.76 -16.00
C PHE A 271 1.89 17.22 -15.71
N GLY A 272 1.98 16.22 -14.82
CA GLY A 272 3.21 15.52 -14.51
C GLY A 272 4.06 16.26 -13.48
N PRO A 273 5.01 15.54 -12.86
CA PRO A 273 5.85 16.10 -11.82
C PRO A 273 6.75 17.24 -12.34
N GLN A 274 7.07 18.17 -11.44
CA GLN A 274 8.01 19.27 -11.68
C GLN A 274 9.38 18.96 -11.08
N GLU A 275 10.43 19.47 -11.72
CA GLU A 275 11.79 19.33 -11.21
C GLU A 275 11.94 20.00 -9.82
N GLY A 276 12.62 19.30 -8.89
CA GLY A 276 12.89 19.82 -7.55
C GLY A 276 11.66 19.82 -6.62
N GLN A 277 10.58 19.15 -7.01
CA GLN A 277 9.37 18.99 -6.21
C GLN A 277 9.02 17.51 -6.05
N GLY A 278 8.35 17.19 -4.94
CA GLY A 278 7.56 15.96 -4.85
C GLY A 278 6.26 16.11 -5.62
N TYR A 279 5.47 15.05 -5.72
CA TYR A 279 4.17 15.09 -6.41
C TYR A 279 3.16 14.12 -5.81
N GLU A 280 1.88 14.38 -6.07
CA GLU A 280 0.80 13.50 -5.67
C GLU A 280 0.62 12.37 -6.68
N PHE A 281 0.43 11.14 -6.21
CA PHE A 281 0.05 10.02 -7.06
C PHE A 281 -1.37 9.55 -6.73
N ALA A 282 -2.06 9.05 -7.75
CA ALA A 282 -3.39 8.51 -7.64
C ALA A 282 -3.48 7.17 -8.37
N CYS A 283 -4.50 6.39 -8.04
CA CYS A 283 -4.78 5.15 -8.74
C CYS A 283 -5.75 5.33 -9.89
N HIS A 284 -5.65 4.42 -10.86
CA HIS A 284 -6.65 4.17 -11.88
C HIS A 284 -7.17 2.74 -11.73
N ASN A 285 -8.49 2.55 -11.67
CA ASN A 285 -9.18 1.25 -11.63
C ASN A 285 -8.61 0.22 -10.63
N VAL A 286 -8.28 0.68 -9.42
CA VAL A 286 -7.96 -0.20 -8.29
C VAL A 286 -9.26 -0.51 -7.54
N ASP A 287 -9.91 -1.58 -7.96
CA ASP A 287 -11.27 -1.92 -7.57
C ASP A 287 -11.34 -2.81 -6.33
N ASN A 288 -10.28 -3.56 -6.03
CA ASN A 288 -10.32 -4.53 -4.94
C ASN A 288 -9.06 -4.56 -4.07
N PRO A 289 -9.15 -5.14 -2.86
CA PRO A 289 -8.01 -5.24 -1.94
C PRO A 289 -6.79 -5.98 -2.48
N ILE A 290 -6.95 -6.97 -3.38
CA ILE A 290 -5.81 -7.70 -3.94
C ILE A 290 -4.96 -6.75 -4.78
N GLN A 291 -5.59 -5.93 -5.62
CA GLN A 291 -4.91 -4.92 -6.43
C GLN A 291 -4.25 -3.86 -5.55
N GLN A 292 -4.97 -3.34 -4.55
CA GLN A 292 -4.44 -2.37 -3.58
C GLN A 292 -3.20 -2.91 -2.86
N ILE A 293 -3.28 -4.12 -2.30
CA ILE A 293 -2.17 -4.75 -1.56
C ILE A 293 -1.00 -5.06 -2.50
N THR A 294 -1.27 -5.46 -3.74
CA THR A 294 -0.22 -5.68 -4.76
C THR A 294 0.56 -4.38 -4.98
N LEU A 295 -0.13 -3.28 -5.23
CA LEU A 295 0.50 -1.97 -5.43
C LEU A 295 1.23 -1.48 -4.17
N LEU A 296 0.66 -1.66 -2.98
CA LEU A 296 1.32 -1.34 -1.71
C LEU A 296 2.62 -2.12 -1.50
N VAL A 297 2.67 -3.39 -1.90
CA VAL A 297 3.91 -4.17 -1.89
C VAL A 297 4.95 -3.58 -2.85
N GLY A 298 4.51 -3.12 -4.03
CA GLY A 298 5.37 -2.38 -4.96
C GLY A 298 5.95 -1.11 -4.32
N LEU A 299 5.12 -0.28 -3.70
CA LEU A 299 5.56 0.93 -3.00
C LEU A 299 6.50 0.63 -1.83
N ALA A 300 6.27 -0.47 -1.10
CA ALA A 300 7.16 -0.91 -0.04
C ALA A 300 8.55 -1.32 -0.58
N ALA A 301 8.60 -2.01 -1.72
CA ALA A 301 9.87 -2.35 -2.39
C ALA A 301 10.58 -1.12 -2.98
N LEU A 302 9.83 -0.14 -3.51
CA LEU A 302 10.36 1.16 -3.92
C LEU A 302 11.03 1.87 -2.74
N HIS A 303 10.35 1.93 -1.60
CA HIS A 303 10.85 2.56 -0.39
C HIS A 303 12.14 1.88 0.09
N ASP A 304 12.18 0.55 0.13
CA ASP A 304 13.40 -0.21 0.51
C ASP A 304 14.57 0.08 -0.43
N LYS A 305 14.34 0.11 -1.75
CA LYS A 305 15.37 0.39 -2.74
C LYS A 305 15.91 1.81 -2.57
N ALA A 306 15.02 2.80 -2.46
CA ALA A 306 15.38 4.20 -2.27
C ALA A 306 16.19 4.38 -0.98
N ARG A 307 15.71 3.89 0.17
CA ARG A 307 16.44 3.97 1.45
C ARG A 307 17.83 3.36 1.38
N ARG A 308 17.98 2.21 0.72
CA ARG A 308 19.27 1.51 0.59
C ARG A 308 20.28 2.27 -0.27
N GLU A 309 19.82 2.98 -1.29
CA GLU A 309 20.67 3.67 -2.26
C GLU A 309 20.93 5.14 -1.91
N MET A 310 19.98 5.79 -1.25
CA MET A 310 20.07 7.21 -0.90
C MET A 310 21.07 7.50 0.22
N LYS A 311 21.60 6.47 0.91
CA LYS A 311 22.56 6.52 2.04
C LYS A 311 22.99 7.94 2.41
N THR A 312 22.11 8.61 3.15
CA THR A 312 22.42 9.80 3.94
C THR A 312 23.17 9.38 5.18
#